data_AF-A0A2H5QYD2-F1
#
_entry.id   AF-A0A2H5QYD2-F1
#
_cell.length_a   1.000
_cell.length_b   1.000
_cell.length_c   1.000
_cell.angle_alpha   90.00
_cell.angle_beta   90.00
_cell.angle_gamma   90.00
#
_symmetry.space_group_name_H-M   'P 1'
#
loop_
_entity.id
_entity.type
_entity.pdbx_description
1 polymer ?
#
loop_
_entity_poly.entity_id
_entity_poly.type
_entity_poly.pdbx_seq_one_letter_code
_entity_poly.pdbx_strand_id
1 'polypeptide(L)'
;YHFEREIEDELEKLSHDEYDGNDVHTVALRFRLLRQQGYRISCADIFSGFKDDQGKFKVSLINDVTGMLSLYEAAHLRIHGEDILDDALALTTSHLESMVTQVSPQLSDEILHALNRPIRRGLPRLEAIYYINLYSQDDSKDKAILLKFAKLDFCMLQGI
;
A
#
# COMPACT_ATOMS: atom_id res chain seq x y z
N TYR A 1 -3.37 -16.64 -4.44
CA TYR A 1 -4.08 -17.92 -4.39
C TYR A 1 -3.15 -19.11 -4.52
N HIS A 2 -2.13 -19.10 -5.39
CA HIS A 2 -1.14 -20.20 -5.47
C HIS A 2 -0.22 -20.37 -4.26
N PHE A 3 -0.04 -19.32 -3.45
CA PHE A 3 0.93 -19.26 -2.35
C PHE A 3 0.26 -18.83 -1.03
N GLU A 4 -1.00 -19.21 -0.80
CA GLU A 4 -1.77 -18.73 0.36
C GLU A 4 -1.09 -19.08 1.67
N ARG A 5 -0.67 -20.34 1.84
CA ARG A 5 0.00 -20.81 3.05
C ARG A 5 1.36 -20.14 3.25
N GLU A 6 2.19 -20.06 2.20
CA GLU A 6 3.51 -19.42 2.30
C GLU A 6 3.39 -17.92 2.65
N ILE A 7 2.38 -17.23 2.11
CA ILE A 7 2.10 -15.83 2.44
C ILE A 7 1.60 -15.70 3.89
N GLU A 8 0.72 -16.59 4.34
CA GLU A 8 0.20 -16.61 5.71
C GLU A 8 1.32 -16.85 6.72
N ASP A 9 2.19 -17.84 6.49
CA ASP A 9 3.33 -18.15 7.35
C ASP A 9 4.29 -16.95 7.51
N GLU A 10 4.54 -16.19 6.43
CA GLU A 10 5.39 -15.00 6.48
C GLU A 10 4.70 -13.80 7.16
N LEU A 11 3.39 -13.63 6.95
CA LEU A 11 2.63 -12.57 7.61
C LEU A 11 2.45 -12.83 9.11
N GLU A 12 2.36 -14.10 9.53
CA GLU A 12 2.34 -14.47 10.94
C GLU A 12 3.65 -14.06 11.64
N LYS A 13 4.80 -14.40 11.05
CA LYS A 13 6.12 -13.97 11.55
C LYS A 13 6.19 -12.44 11.64
N LEU A 14 5.80 -11.76 10.56
CA LEU A 14 5.72 -10.30 10.51
C LEU A 14 4.71 -9.72 11.49
N SER A 15 3.78 -10.48 12.07
CA SER A 15 2.86 -9.94 13.09
C SER A 15 3.52 -9.87 14.48
N HIS A 16 4.51 -10.72 14.73
CA HIS A 16 5.22 -10.84 16.00
C HIS A 16 6.51 -10.03 16.06
N ASP A 17 7.07 -9.64 14.92
CA ASP A 17 8.29 -8.84 14.86
C ASP A 17 8.08 -7.41 15.36
N GLU A 18 8.89 -6.95 16.31
CA GLU A 18 8.98 -5.53 16.64
C GLU A 18 9.71 -4.82 15.50
N TYR A 19 9.02 -3.92 14.78
CA TYR A 19 9.65 -3.11 13.74
C TYR A 19 9.84 -1.69 14.24
N ASP A 20 11.10 -1.34 14.46
CA ASP A 20 11.56 0.00 14.88
C ASP A 20 11.93 0.89 13.67
N GLY A 21 11.41 0.57 12.47
CA GLY A 21 11.71 1.36 11.29
C GLY A 21 10.88 2.64 11.24
N ASN A 22 11.56 3.75 10.98
CA ASN A 22 10.98 5.08 10.83
C ASN A 22 10.47 5.39 9.42
N ASP A 23 10.43 4.40 8.53
CA ASP A 23 10.00 4.59 7.14
C ASP A 23 8.48 4.43 7.00
N VAL A 24 7.78 5.49 6.61
CA VAL A 24 6.31 5.49 6.48
C VAL A 24 5.85 4.47 5.46
N HIS A 25 6.56 4.34 4.33
CA HIS A 25 6.23 3.37 3.30
C HIS A 25 6.16 1.96 3.86
N THR A 26 7.22 1.50 4.51
CA THR A 26 7.33 0.15 5.07
C THR A 26 6.31 -0.07 6.19
N VAL A 27 6.14 0.90 7.09
CA VAL A 27 5.18 0.79 8.19
C VAL A 27 3.74 0.71 7.69
N ALA A 28 3.36 1.59 6.76
CA ALA A 28 2.02 1.61 6.18
C ALA A 28 1.74 0.32 5.37
N LEU A 29 2.73 -0.16 4.61
CA LEU A 29 2.64 -1.41 3.86
C LEU A 29 2.42 -2.60 4.80
N ARG A 30 3.21 -2.71 5.86
CA ARG A 30 3.08 -3.77 6.87
C ARG A 30 1.70 -3.75 7.52
N PHE A 31 1.25 -2.59 7.99
CA PHE A 31 -0.09 -2.42 8.57
C PHE A 31 -1.18 -2.88 7.60
N ARG A 32 -1.10 -2.44 6.34
CA ARG A 32 -2.07 -2.79 5.31
C ARG A 32 -2.14 -4.29 5.06
N LEU A 33 -1.00 -4.95 4.84
CA LEU A 33 -0.94 -6.38 4.53
C LEU A 33 -1.48 -7.23 5.69
N LEU A 34 -1.06 -6.93 6.92
CA LEU A 34 -1.52 -7.64 8.12
C LEU A 34 -3.04 -7.48 8.31
N ARG A 35 -3.57 -6.26 8.18
CA ARG A 35 -5.03 -6.06 8.30
C ARG A 35 -5.83 -6.71 7.18
N GLN A 36 -5.30 -6.76 5.96
CA GLN A 36 -5.94 -7.45 4.85
C GLN A 36 -6.11 -8.95 5.13
N GLN A 37 -5.20 -9.57 5.89
CA GLN A 37 -5.30 -10.96 6.35
C GLN A 37 -6.06 -11.15 7.67
N GLY A 38 -6.61 -10.09 8.25
CA GLY A 38 -7.44 -10.17 9.46
C GLY A 38 -6.69 -10.03 10.77
N TYR A 39 -5.37 -9.76 10.77
CA TYR A 39 -4.64 -9.44 11.98
C TYR A 39 -5.10 -8.10 12.56
N ARG A 40 -5.37 -8.07 13.87
CA ARG A 40 -5.83 -6.88 14.58
C ARG A 40 -4.66 -6.04 15.06
N ILE A 41 -4.09 -5.28 14.14
CA ILE A 41 -2.97 -4.39 14.41
C ILE A 41 -3.48 -3.00 14.82
N SER A 42 -2.98 -2.46 15.92
CA SER A 42 -3.34 -1.14 16.45
C SER A 42 -2.75 -0.02 15.59
N CYS A 43 -3.60 0.84 15.02
CA CYS A 43 -3.13 1.99 14.25
C CYS A 43 -2.47 3.06 15.13
N ALA A 44 -2.89 3.19 16.40
CA ALA A 44 -2.29 4.13 17.34
C ALA A 44 -0.84 3.75 17.65
N ASP A 45 -0.60 2.46 17.95
CA ASP A 45 0.74 1.99 18.28
C ASP A 45 1.70 2.13 17.10
N ILE A 46 1.19 1.84 15.89
CA ILE A 46 2.00 1.88 14.67
C ILE A 46 2.26 3.30 14.16
N PHE A 47 1.24 4.17 14.15
CA PHE A 47 1.36 5.48 13.49
C PHE A 47 1.62 6.65 14.44
N SER A 48 1.59 6.44 15.76
CA SER A 48 1.89 7.49 16.75
C SER A 48 3.30 8.09 16.57
N GLY A 49 4.29 7.28 16.18
CA GLY A 49 5.65 7.73 15.88
C GLY A 49 5.74 8.75 14.74
N PHE A 50 4.71 8.84 13.90
CA PHE A 50 4.61 9.79 12.80
C PHE A 50 3.82 11.06 13.13
N LYS A 51 3.30 11.18 14.35
CA LYS A 51 2.65 12.39 14.84
C LYS A 51 3.63 13.28 15.62
N ASP A 52 3.39 14.59 15.58
CA ASP A 52 4.08 15.61 16.38
C ASP A 52 3.44 15.77 17.76
N ASP A 53 4.01 16.64 18.59
CA ASP A 53 3.53 16.92 19.95
C ASP A 53 2.12 17.55 19.97
N GLN A 54 1.62 18.03 18.83
CA GLN A 54 0.27 18.56 18.66
C GLN A 54 -0.71 17.50 18.14
N GLY A 55 -0.27 16.25 17.97
CA GLY A 55 -1.08 15.14 17.48
C GLY A 55 -1.35 15.18 15.98
N LYS A 56 -0.60 15.98 15.20
CA LYS A 56 -0.70 16.05 13.73
C LYS A 56 0.42 15.24 13.08
N PHE A 57 0.19 14.74 11.87
CA PHE A 57 1.27 14.08 11.12
C PHE A 57 2.43 15.04 10.86
N LYS A 58 3.67 14.57 11.10
CA LYS A 58 4.89 15.35 10.97
C LYS A 58 5.03 15.92 9.55
N VAL A 59 5.38 17.20 9.45
CA VAL A 59 5.60 17.88 8.16
C VAL A 59 6.68 17.20 7.32
N SER A 60 7.65 16.54 7.95
CA SER A 60 8.71 15.79 7.26
C SER A 60 8.19 14.69 6.33
N LEU A 61 6.98 14.17 6.56
CA LEU A 61 6.38 13.11 5.74
C LEU A 61 5.96 13.59 4.35
N ILE A 62 5.71 14.90 4.21
CA ILE A 62 5.24 15.52 2.95
C ILE A 62 6.28 15.38 1.82
N ASN A 63 7.56 15.16 2.14
CA ASN A 63 8.58 14.96 1.13
C ASN A 63 8.65 13.50 0.61
N ASP A 64 8.02 12.56 1.31
CA ASP A 64 8.00 11.14 0.93
C ASP A 64 6.67 10.78 0.25
N VAL A 65 6.59 11.05 -1.06
CA VAL A 65 5.36 10.80 -1.83
C VAL A 65 5.00 9.31 -1.86
N THR A 66 5.99 8.42 -1.90
CA THR A 66 5.78 6.96 -1.89
C THR A 66 5.24 6.48 -0.54
N GLY A 67 5.78 7.00 0.57
CA GLY A 67 5.24 6.78 1.91
C GLY A 67 3.81 7.31 2.05
N MET A 68 3.53 8.50 1.52
CA MET A 68 2.20 9.10 1.53
C MET A 68 1.18 8.28 0.75
N LEU A 69 1.55 7.75 -0.43
CA LEU A 69 0.71 6.84 -1.20
C LEU A 69 0.43 5.53 -0.42
N SER A 70 1.43 5.03 0.29
CA SER A 70 1.30 3.80 1.07
C SER A 70 0.42 3.99 2.30
N LEU A 71 0.55 5.14 2.96
CA LEU A 71 -0.30 5.55 4.08
C LEU A 71 -1.74 5.80 3.63
N TYR A 72 -1.95 6.39 2.45
CA TYR A 72 -3.27 6.53 1.83
C TYR A 72 -3.95 5.16 1.67
N GLU A 73 -3.25 4.18 1.07
CA GLU A 73 -3.78 2.83 0.88
C GLU A 73 -4.07 2.12 2.22
N ALA A 74 -3.21 2.31 3.22
CA ALA A 74 -3.41 1.79 4.57
C ALA A 74 -4.64 2.40 5.26
N ALA A 75 -4.87 3.71 5.11
CA ALA A 75 -5.98 4.43 5.73
C ALA A 75 -7.37 3.98 5.22
N HIS A 76 -7.45 3.33 4.06
CA HIS A 76 -8.67 2.69 3.57
C HIS A 76 -9.03 1.38 4.29
N LEU A 77 -8.20 0.88 5.20
CA LEU A 77 -8.47 -0.25 6.10
C LEU A 77 -8.90 0.16 7.52
N ARG A 78 -9.21 1.45 7.72
CA ARG A 78 -9.70 1.93 9.01
C ARG A 78 -11.03 1.30 9.41
N ILE A 79 -11.20 1.14 10.71
CA ILE A 79 -12.46 0.76 11.35
C ILE A 79 -12.95 1.91 12.26
N HIS A 80 -14.15 1.76 12.84
CA HIS A 80 -14.70 2.78 13.73
C HIS A 80 -13.81 3.03 14.95
N GLY A 81 -13.60 4.30 15.29
CA GLY A 81 -12.79 4.73 16.43
C GLY A 81 -11.29 4.92 16.12
N GLU A 82 -10.90 4.92 14.85
CA GLU A 82 -9.50 5.09 14.42
C GLU A 82 -9.24 6.45 13.79
N ASP A 83 -9.43 7.51 14.59
CA ASP A 83 -9.33 8.90 14.13
C ASP A 83 -7.96 9.22 13.48
N ILE A 84 -6.89 8.55 13.91
CA ILE A 84 -5.56 8.67 13.29
C ILE A 84 -5.55 8.31 11.80
N LEU A 85 -6.37 7.35 11.38
CA LEU A 85 -6.49 6.96 9.98
C LEU A 85 -7.45 7.87 9.19
N ASP A 86 -8.42 8.50 9.87
CA ASP A 86 -9.21 9.57 9.25
C ASP A 86 -8.34 10.80 8.95
N ASP A 87 -7.51 11.21 9.92
CA ASP A 87 -6.50 12.27 9.73
C ASP A 87 -5.53 11.91 8.59
N ALA A 88 -5.04 10.66 8.57
CA ALA A 88 -4.11 10.18 7.56
C ALA A 88 -4.72 10.24 6.16
N LEU A 89 -5.98 9.81 6.03
CA LEU A 89 -6.67 9.84 4.74
C LEU A 89 -6.83 11.27 4.24
N ALA A 90 -7.24 12.21 5.09
CA ALA A 90 -7.41 13.61 4.69
C ALA A 90 -6.08 14.24 4.24
N LEU A 91 -5.02 14.06 5.04
CA LEU A 91 -3.68 14.56 4.76
C LEU A 91 -3.11 13.99 3.45
N THR A 92 -3.15 12.67 3.31
CA THR A 92 -2.57 11.98 2.14
C THR A 92 -3.33 12.30 0.87
N THR A 93 -4.67 12.34 0.90
CA THR A 93 -5.48 12.69 -0.28
C THR A 93 -5.09 14.05 -0.83
N SER A 94 -5.11 15.10 0.02
CA SER A 94 -4.79 16.46 -0.41
C SER A 94 -3.35 16.60 -0.92
N HIS A 95 -2.41 15.90 -0.28
CA HIS A 95 -1.02 15.96 -0.70
C HIS A 95 -0.79 15.26 -2.04
N LEU A 96 -1.33 14.05 -2.23
CA LEU A 96 -1.18 13.27 -3.45
C LEU A 96 -1.81 13.99 -4.65
N GLU A 97 -2.97 14.62 -4.48
CA GLU A 97 -3.59 15.48 -5.51
C GLU A 97 -2.66 16.63 -5.93
N SER A 98 -1.92 17.23 -4.99
CA SER A 98 -0.98 18.31 -5.29
C SER A 98 0.31 17.86 -5.97
N MET A 99 0.74 16.61 -5.71
CA MET A 99 2.02 16.06 -6.18
C MET A 99 1.92 15.32 -7.51
N VAL A 100 0.72 14.97 -7.97
CA VAL A 100 0.50 14.13 -9.16
C VAL A 100 1.24 14.64 -10.41
N THR A 101 1.39 15.95 -10.58
CA THR A 101 2.08 16.56 -11.73
C THR A 101 3.58 16.80 -11.51
N GLN A 102 4.11 16.48 -10.33
CA GLN A 102 5.48 16.80 -9.90
C GLN A 102 6.36 15.54 -9.73
N VAL A 103 5.79 14.36 -9.92
CA VAL A 103 6.46 13.06 -9.78
C VAL A 103 6.78 12.43 -11.15
N SER A 104 7.47 11.29 -11.15
CA SER A 104 7.68 10.51 -12.37
C SER A 104 6.34 10.09 -12.99
N PRO A 105 6.26 9.90 -14.32
CA PRO A 105 5.01 9.45 -14.98
C PRO A 105 4.44 8.17 -14.36
N GLN A 106 5.31 7.21 -14.04
CA GLN A 106 4.90 5.95 -13.39
C GLN A 106 4.24 6.18 -12.03
N LEU A 107 4.87 6.99 -11.16
CA LEU A 107 4.30 7.29 -9.85
C LEU A 107 3.03 8.15 -9.97
N SER A 108 2.96 9.03 -10.97
CA SER A 108 1.75 9.81 -11.28
C SER A 108 0.58 8.89 -11.61
N ASP A 109 0.79 7.90 -12.47
CA ASP A 109 -0.23 6.91 -12.83
C ASP A 109 -0.68 6.08 -11.62
N GLU A 110 0.25 5.69 -10.74
CA GLU A 110 -0.07 4.99 -9.48
C GLU A 110 -0.92 5.86 -8.55
N ILE A 111 -0.57 7.13 -8.39
CA ILE A 111 -1.32 8.10 -7.58
C ILE A 111 -2.73 8.29 -8.13
N LEU A 112 -2.87 8.53 -9.43
CA LEU A 112 -4.17 8.71 -10.08
C LEU A 112 -5.05 7.46 -9.93
N HIS A 113 -4.47 6.28 -10.09
CA HIS A 113 -5.19 5.03 -9.93
C HIS A 113 -5.67 4.83 -8.49
N ALA A 114 -4.81 5.05 -7.49
CA ALA A 114 -5.16 4.94 -6.08
C ALA A 114 -6.21 5.97 -5.63
N LEU A 115 -6.10 7.23 -6.08
CA LEU A 115 -7.08 8.28 -5.80
C LEU A 115 -8.45 7.98 -6.41
N ASN A 116 -8.49 7.39 -7.60
CA ASN A 116 -9.73 6.95 -8.23
C ASN A 116 -10.33 5.72 -7.52
N ARG A 117 -9.49 4.72 -7.21
CA ARG A 117 -9.90 3.48 -6.56
C ARG A 117 -8.76 2.88 -5.72
N PRO A 118 -8.87 2.97 -4.38
CA PRO A 118 -7.90 2.35 -3.48
C PRO A 118 -7.88 0.83 -3.65
N ILE A 119 -6.73 0.19 -3.42
CA ILE A 119 -6.51 -1.26 -3.55
C ILE A 119 -7.58 -2.03 -2.77
N ARG A 120 -7.92 -1.59 -1.55
CA ARG A 120 -8.92 -2.27 -0.70
C ARG A 120 -10.32 -2.31 -1.32
N ARG A 121 -10.65 -1.36 -2.19
CA ARG A 121 -11.94 -1.26 -2.91
C ARG A 121 -11.85 -1.77 -4.35
N GLY A 122 -10.66 -2.16 -4.79
CA GLY A 122 -10.37 -2.75 -6.08
C GLY A 122 -10.95 -4.16 -6.21
N LEU A 123 -11.37 -4.52 -7.43
CA LEU A 123 -11.67 -5.92 -7.74
C LEU A 123 -10.34 -6.61 -8.01
N PRO A 124 -9.97 -7.68 -7.29
CA PRO A 124 -8.62 -8.26 -7.38
C PRO A 124 -8.17 -8.55 -8.81
N ARG A 125 -9.10 -8.96 -9.68
CA ARG A 125 -8.80 -9.26 -11.08
C ARG A 125 -8.52 -8.02 -11.93
N LEU A 126 -9.22 -6.91 -11.69
CA LEU A 126 -8.96 -5.66 -12.40
C LEU A 126 -7.65 -5.03 -11.93
N GLU A 127 -7.42 -5.03 -10.62
CA GLU A 127 -6.16 -4.56 -10.03
C GLU A 127 -4.98 -5.39 -10.56
N ALA A 128 -5.13 -6.71 -10.68
CA ALA A 128 -4.08 -7.58 -11.22
C ALA A 128 -3.66 -7.18 -12.65
N ILE A 129 -4.59 -6.84 -13.55
CA ILE A 129 -4.25 -6.39 -14.92
C ILE A 129 -3.47 -5.07 -14.87
N TYR A 130 -3.97 -4.12 -14.07
CA TYR A 130 -3.32 -2.81 -13.92
C TYR A 130 -1.88 -2.99 -13.43
N TYR A 131 -1.67 -3.76 -12.36
CA TYR A 131 -0.34 -4.01 -11.81
C TYR A 131 0.54 -4.85 -12.73
N ILE A 132 0.01 -5.80 -13.50
CA ILE A 132 0.80 -6.53 -14.52
C ILE A 132 1.36 -5.55 -15.56
N ASN A 133 0.56 -4.58 -16.01
CA ASN A 133 1.00 -3.58 -16.98
C ASN A 133 2.02 -2.62 -16.38
N LEU A 134 1.74 -2.08 -15.19
CA LEU A 134 2.65 -1.21 -14.45
C LEU A 134 4.01 -1.89 -14.23
N TYR A 135 3.99 -3.12 -13.72
CA TYR A 135 5.20 -3.90 -13.42
C TYR A 135 5.97 -4.32 -14.68
N SER A 136 5.33 -4.32 -15.85
CA SER A 136 5.99 -4.61 -17.12
C SER A 136 6.86 -3.47 -17.65
N GLN A 137 6.75 -2.29 -17.06
CA GLN A 137 7.58 -1.13 -17.39
C GLN A 137 8.92 -1.12 -16.64
N ASP A 138 9.14 -2.05 -15.72
CA ASP A 138 10.35 -2.15 -14.91
C ASP A 138 11.29 -3.26 -15.42
N ASP A 139 12.53 -2.89 -15.74
CA ASP A 139 13.53 -3.76 -16.38
C ASP A 139 14.37 -4.61 -15.40
N SER A 140 14.02 -4.68 -14.11
CA SER A 140 14.81 -5.45 -13.14
C SER A 140 14.64 -6.98 -13.28
N LYS A 141 15.74 -7.73 -13.09
CA LYS A 141 15.84 -9.16 -13.45
C LYS A 141 14.92 -10.07 -12.64
N ASP A 142 14.79 -9.84 -11.33
CA ASP A 142 13.92 -10.65 -10.45
C ASP A 142 12.44 -10.54 -10.84
N LYS A 143 12.07 -9.43 -11.51
CA LYS A 143 10.71 -9.17 -11.99
C LYS A 143 10.33 -10.00 -13.20
N ALA A 144 11.29 -10.41 -14.02
CA ALA A 144 11.01 -11.13 -15.26
C ALA A 144 10.28 -12.46 -15.04
N ILE A 145 10.66 -13.21 -14.00
CA ILE A 145 10.04 -14.50 -13.66
C ILE A 145 8.62 -14.27 -13.12
N LEU A 146 8.46 -13.37 -12.15
CA LEU A 146 7.15 -13.06 -11.56
C LEU A 146 6.18 -12.47 -12.59
N LEU A 147 6.65 -11.58 -13.45
CA LEU A 147 5.85 -10.98 -14.53
C LEU A 147 5.41 -12.03 -15.55
N LYS A 148 6.33 -12.93 -15.96
CA LYS A 148 5.98 -14.03 -16.87
C LYS A 148 4.93 -14.94 -16.24
N PHE A 149 5.11 -15.31 -14.97
CA PHE A 149 4.14 -16.11 -14.24
C PHE A 149 2.77 -15.43 -14.18
N ALA A 150 2.72 -14.16 -13.75
CA ALA A 150 1.48 -13.39 -13.64
C ALA A 150 0.74 -13.24 -14.98
N LYS A 151 1.46 -12.98 -16.09
CA LYS A 151 0.87 -12.90 -17.44
C LYS A 151 0.26 -14.23 -17.89
N LEU A 152 0.99 -15.34 -17.70
CA LEU A 152 0.50 -16.67 -18.08
C LEU A 152 -0.72 -17.07 -17.25
N ASP A 153 -0.66 -16.90 -15.93
CA ASP A 153 -1.75 -17.19 -15.02
C ASP A 153 -3.01 -16.36 -15.33
N PHE A 154 -2.81 -15.07 -15.62
CA PHE A 154 -3.90 -14.21 -16.07
C PHE A 154 -4.56 -14.74 -17.35
N CYS A 155 -3.78 -15.05 -18.40
CA CYS A 155 -4.33 -15.56 -19.65
C CYS A 155 -5.06 -16.91 -19.47
N MET A 156 -4.52 -17.82 -18.65
CA MET A 156 -5.15 -19.13 -18.40
C MET A 156 -6.54 -18.99 -17.77
N LEU A 157 -6.67 -18.12 -16.76
CA LEU A 157 -7.96 -17.87 -16.11
C LEU A 157 -8.95 -17.05 -16.95
N GLN A 158 -8.48 -16.31 -17.97
CA GLN A 158 -9.36 -15.55 -18.88
C GLN A 158 -9.95 -16.43 -19.99
N GLY A 159 -9.28 -17.53 -20.34
CA GLY A 159 -9.76 -18.50 -21.33
C GLY A 159 -10.78 -19.50 -20.79
N ILE A 160 -11.15 -19.39 -19.51
CA ILE A 160 -12.20 -20.17 -18.82
C ILE A 160 -13.48 -19.34 -18.81
#